data_AF-A0A2V6LA53-F1
#
_entry.id   AF-A0A2V6LA53-F1
#
_cell.length_a   1.000
_cell.length_b   1.000
_cell.length_c   1.000
_cell.angle_alpha   90.00
_cell.angle_beta   90.00
_cell.angle_gamma   90.00
#
_symmetry.space_group_name_H-M   'P 1'
#
loop_
_entity.id
_entity.type
_entity.pdbx_description
1 polymer ?
#
loop_
_entity_poly.entity_id
_entity_poly.type
_entity_poly.pdbx_seq_one_letter_code
_entity_poly.pdbx_strand_id
1 'polypeptide(L)' 'MDIYVYMQGQRRGPYEKIQLEAMWKRGEMPPDTLYWHDGMSKWAVISDLFAADMTIASSLPEDAANAGTTTVPASL' A
#
# COMPACT_ATOMS: atom_id res chain seq x y z
N MET A 1 6.32 -7.34 -12.23
CA MET A 1 5.59 -7.01 -10.99
C MET A 1 4.18 -6.67 -11.41
N ASP A 2 3.25 -7.57 -11.18
CA ASP A 2 1.84 -7.41 -11.53
C ASP A 2 1.15 -6.51 -10.51
N ILE A 3 0.74 -5.32 -10.95
CA ILE A 3 0.06 -4.35 -10.10
C ILE A 3 -1.40 -4.30 -10.49
N TYR A 4 -2.26 -4.45 -9.49
CA TYR A 4 -3.70 -4.34 -9.60
C TYR A 4 -4.14 -3.01 -9.00
N VAL A 5 -5.10 -2.35 -9.63
CA VAL A 5 -5.68 -1.09 -9.15
C VAL A 5 -7.17 -1.26 -8.95
N TYR A 6 -7.70 -0.63 -7.92
CA TYR A 6 -9.11 -0.63 -7.60
C TYR A 6 -9.70 0.74 -7.94
N MET A 7 -10.46 0.79 -9.03
CA MET A 7 -11.08 2.01 -9.52
C MET A 7 -12.57 1.77 -9.75
N GLN A 8 -13.41 2.69 -9.30
CA GLN A 8 -14.86 2.67 -9.53
C GLN A 8 -15.54 1.36 -9.09
N GLY A 9 -15.05 0.75 -8.00
CA GLY A 9 -15.62 -0.51 -7.50
C GLY A 9 -15.16 -1.76 -8.25
N GLN A 10 -14.24 -1.64 -9.21
CA GLN A 10 -13.69 -2.76 -9.96
C GLN A 10 -12.17 -2.83 -9.85
N ARG A 11 -11.66 -4.04 -9.57
CA ARG A 11 -10.24 -4.34 -9.70
C ARG A 11 -9.87 -4.46 -11.18
N ARG A 12 -8.97 -3.60 -11.62
CA ARG A 12 -8.40 -3.58 -12.97
C ARG A 12 -6.93 -3.99 -12.89
N GLY A 13 -6.47 -4.79 -13.84
CA GLY A 13 -5.09 -5.27 -13.90
C GLY A 13 -4.99 -6.64 -14.57
N PRO A 14 -3.77 -7.21 -14.63
CA PRO A 14 -2.52 -6.65 -14.10
C PRO A 14 -1.95 -5.52 -14.98
N TYR A 15 -1.42 -4.48 -14.34
CA TYR A 15 -0.70 -3.37 -14.95
C TYR A 15 0.76 -3.36 -14.47
N GLU A 16 1.63 -2.74 -15.26
CA GLU A 16 3.03 -2.51 -14.89
C GLU A 16 3.23 -1.09 -14.33
N LYS A 17 4.27 -0.87 -13.52
CA LYS A 17 4.60 0.46 -12.96
C LYS A 17 4.72 1.53 -14.07
N ILE A 18 5.35 1.19 -15.20
CA ILE A 18 5.50 2.10 -16.36
C ILE A 18 4.13 2.48 -16.94
N GLN A 19 3.21 1.52 -17.07
CA GLN A 19 1.86 1.79 -17.58
C GLN A 19 1.07 2.66 -16.61
N LEU A 20 1.14 2.35 -15.31
CA LEU A 20 0.51 3.16 -14.26
C LEU A 20 1.09 4.58 -14.23
N GLU A 21 2.40 4.74 -14.39
CA GLU A 21 3.05 6.06 -14.44
C GLU A 21 2.58 6.87 -15.64
N ALA A 22 2.48 6.23 -16.81
CA ALA A 22 1.97 6.89 -18.00
C ALA A 22 0.51 7.34 -17.80
N MET A 23 -0.36 6.46 -17.29
CA MET A 23 -1.76 6.79 -17.00
C MET A 23 -1.89 7.89 -15.93
N TRP A 24 -1.02 7.85 -14.91
CA TRP A 24 -0.94 8.86 -13.86
C TRP A 24 -0.55 10.24 -14.40
N LYS A 25 0.53 10.30 -15.19
CA LYS A 25 1.00 11.53 -15.84
C LYS A 25 -0.02 12.10 -16.81
N ARG A 26 -0.84 11.25 -17.43
CA ARG A 26 -1.96 11.65 -18.29
C ARG A 26 -3.19 12.14 -17.51
N GLY A 27 -3.22 11.96 -16.19
CA GLY A 27 -4.38 12.30 -15.35
C GLY A 27 -5.56 11.34 -15.53
N GLU A 28 -5.33 10.14 -16.05
CA GLU A 28 -6.37 9.13 -16.28
C GLU A 28 -6.73 8.34 -15.02
N MET A 29 -5.98 8.52 -13.93
CA MET A 29 -6.22 7.86 -12.66
C MET A 29 -6.18 8.88 -11.52
N PRO A 30 -7.17 8.84 -10.61
CA PRO A 30 -7.19 9.73 -9.47
C PRO A 30 -6.12 9.36 -8.44
N PRO A 31 -5.63 10.34 -7.66
CA PRO A 31 -4.57 10.12 -6.71
C PRO A 31 -4.86 9.17 -5.55
N ASP A 32 -6.13 9.08 -5.21
CA ASP A 32 -6.65 8.19 -4.18
C ASP A 32 -6.92 6.76 -4.70
N THR A 33 -6.52 6.44 -5.94
CA THR A 33 -6.67 5.09 -6.48
C THR A 33 -5.89 4.10 -5.64
N LEU A 34 -6.57 3.07 -5.14
CA LEU A 34 -5.92 2.00 -4.42
C LEU A 34 -5.20 1.07 -5.39
N TYR A 35 -3.94 0.74 -5.11
CA TYR A 35 -3.15 -0.25 -5.82
C TYR A 35 -2.71 -1.37 -4.86
N TRP A 36 -2.47 -2.54 -5.44
CA TRP A 36 -1.95 -3.72 -4.74
C TRP A 36 -1.09 -4.50 -5.71
N HIS A 37 0.01 -5.07 -5.24
CA HIS A 37 0.85 -5.95 -6.02
C HIS A 37 1.21 -7.19 -5.22
N ASP A 38 1.70 -8.22 -5.92
CA ASP A 38 2.24 -9.41 -5.27
C ASP A 38 3.36 -9.00 -4.29
N GLY A 39 3.18 -9.34 -3.01
CA GLY A 39 4.05 -8.92 -1.90
C GLY A 39 3.50 -7.84 -0.97
N MET A 40 2.37 -7.19 -1.31
CA MET A 40 1.70 -6.25 -0.38
C MET A 40 0.70 -6.96 0.53
N SER A 41 0.73 -6.68 1.84
CA SER A 41 -0.26 -7.20 2.79
C SER A 41 -1.63 -6.49 2.71
N LYS A 42 -1.66 -5.26 2.17
CA LYS A 42 -2.86 -4.42 2.04
C LYS A 42 -2.78 -3.53 0.80
N TRP A 43 -3.93 -3.06 0.34
CA TRP A 43 -4.02 -2.04 -0.71
C TRP A 43 -3.44 -0.72 -0.20
N ALA A 44 -2.63 -0.05 -1.01
CA ALA A 44 -2.07 1.27 -0.73
C ALA A 44 -2.58 2.28 -1.77
N VAL A 45 -2.45 3.59 -1.54
CA VAL A 45 -2.86 4.59 -2.53
C VAL A 45 -1.75 4.80 -3.55
N ILE A 46 -2.10 4.92 -4.83
CA ILE A 46 -1.13 4.99 -5.92
C ILE A 46 -0.31 6.29 -5.88
N SER A 47 -0.83 7.35 -5.23
CA SER A 47 -0.03 8.53 -4.88
C SER A 47 1.21 8.16 -4.09
N ASP A 48 1.10 7.20 -3.15
CA ASP A 48 2.22 6.72 -2.35
C ASP A 48 3.23 5.98 -3.22
N LEU A 49 2.78 5.21 -4.22
CA LEU A 49 3.67 4.52 -5.18
C LEU A 49 4.57 5.50 -5.93
N PHE A 50 4.03 6.66 -6.33
CA PHE A 50 4.78 7.69 -7.06
C PHE A 50 5.44 8.73 -6.15
N ALA A 51 5.01 8.85 -4.89
CA ALA A 51 5.64 9.69 -3.87
C ALA A 51 6.83 8.98 -3.21
N ALA A 52 6.77 7.65 -3.06
CA ALA A 52 7.80 6.82 -2.44
C ALA A 52 9.10 6.75 -3.25
N ASP A 53 9.08 7.07 -4.56
CA ASP A 53 10.29 7.30 -5.35
C ASP A 53 11.16 8.44 -4.76
N MET A 54 10.64 9.26 -3.82
CA MET A 54 11.39 10.31 -3.12
C MET A 54 11.64 10.06 -1.62
N THR A 55 11.15 8.97 -1.03
CA THR A 55 11.34 8.73 0.42
C THR A 55 11.30 7.23 0.75
N ILE A 56 12.48 6.69 1.01
CA ILE A 56 12.72 5.46 1.77
C ILE A 56 12.16 5.67 3.19
N ALA A 57 10.85 5.55 3.43
CA ALA A 57 10.29 5.61 4.80
C ALA A 57 8.91 4.97 4.98
N SER A 58 8.52 3.95 4.21
CA SER A 58 7.39 3.08 4.61
C SER A 58 7.77 2.10 5.74
N SER A 59 8.91 2.31 6.40
CA SER A 59 9.24 1.68 7.67
C SER A 59 8.46 2.34 8.79
N LEU A 60 7.18 2.01 8.98
CA LEU A 60 6.44 2.39 10.19
C LEU A 60 5.23 1.46 10.41
N PRO A 61 5.09 0.97 11.64
CA PRO A 61 5.85 -0.09 12.27
C PRO A 61 5.16 -1.44 12.05
N GLU A 62 5.95 -2.52 12.11
CA GLU A 62 5.42 -3.84 12.39
C GLU A 62 4.52 -3.77 13.62
N ASP A 63 3.41 -4.47 13.55
CA ASP A 63 2.42 -4.73 14.58
C ASP A 63 3.08 -5.10 15.94
N ALA A 64 3.56 -4.11 16.69
CA ALA A 64 4.06 -4.24 18.06
C ALA A 64 3.22 -3.40 19.04
N ALA A 65 1.99 -3.09 18.65
CA ALA A 65 0.94 -2.59 19.53
C ALA A 65 -0.22 -3.60 19.60
N ASN A 66 0.11 -4.88 19.73
CA ASN A 66 -0.71 -5.79 20.52
C ASN A 66 -0.72 -5.25 21.96
N ALA A 67 -1.63 -4.31 22.22
CA ALA A 67 -2.10 -3.97 23.54
C ALA A 67 -2.89 -5.19 24.06
N GLY A 68 -2.16 -6.16 24.57
CA GLY A 68 -2.65 -7.30 25.34
C GLY A 68 -1.81 -7.41 26.59
N THR A 69 -1.92 -6.42 27.47
CA THR A 69 -1.50 -6.46 28.86
C THR A 69 -2.09 -7.71 29.52
N THR A 70 -1.33 -8.80 29.61
CA THR A 70 -1.57 -9.82 30.62
C THR A 70 -0.47 -9.73 31.66
N THR A 71 -0.85 -9.05 32.73
CA THR A 71 -0.20 -9.14 34.03
C THR A 71 -0.08 -10.62 34.40
N VAL A 72 1.14 -11.12 34.57
CA VAL A 72 1.36 -12.39 35.26
C VAL A 72 1.85 -12.03 36.68
N PRO A 73 1.13 -12.43 37.73
CA PRO A 73 1.35 -11.92 39.08
C PRO A 73 2.62 -12.51 39.71
N ALA A 74 3.16 -11.75 40.65
CA ALA A 74 4.28 -12.09 41.53
C ALA A 74 4.12 -13.45 42.23
N SER A 75 5.21 -14.21 42.32
CA SER A 75 5.52 -15.29 43.29
C SER A 75 6.92 -15.82 42.94
N LEU A 76 7.90 -16.05 43.81
CA LEU A 76 8.06 -16.09 45.27
C LEU A 76 9.55 -15.83 45.55
#